data_AF-A0A0F8S3G2-F1
#
_entry.id   AF-A0A0F8S3G2-F1
#
_cell.length_a   1.000
_cell.length_b   1.000
_cell.length_c   1.000
_cell.angle_alpha   90.00
_cell.angle_beta   90.00
_cell.angle_gamma   90.00
#
_symmetry.space_group_name_H-M   'P 1'
#
loop_
_entity.id
_entity.type
_entity.pdbx_description
1 polymer ?
#
loop_
_entity_poly.entity_id
_entity_poly.type
_entity_poly.pdbx_seq_one_letter_code
_entity_poly.pdbx_strand_id
1 'polypeptide(L)'
;MEPLIFGETIRAPDVRNLYDMKEVIADQDWLQITDNFDLYYMYRELARDEEDLRLMREFGLRYDITVIPPARLGNEYIKTAGHYHPRAPRAEVSYPEVYQVLEGEAVYLLQRVEGSKVLDVVVIEAEKGDVVLVPPDYGHITINRAETTLKMANWVCSRFSSIYEPIRKFGGGAYYLLEEGFMVNPCYSEVPEIRELSPADLSKYGIFEGEDIYELVNEIEKLGFLKEPQDFPDVFMKFRVV
;
A
#
# COMPACT_ATOMS: atom_id res chain seq x y z
N MET A 1 -16.01 -9.87 -8.78
CA MET A 1 -16.33 -8.64 -8.00
C MET A 1 -17.13 -7.70 -8.89
N GLU A 2 -18.16 -7.04 -8.35
CA GLU A 2 -18.99 -6.09 -9.11
C GLU A 2 -18.29 -4.72 -9.31
N PRO A 3 -18.72 -3.92 -10.30
CA PRO A 3 -18.33 -2.52 -10.37
C PRO A 3 -18.67 -1.76 -9.09
N LEU A 4 -17.77 -0.88 -8.67
CA LEU A 4 -17.98 0.00 -7.53
C LEU A 4 -18.74 1.25 -7.98
N ILE A 5 -19.79 1.61 -7.24
CA ILE A 5 -20.48 2.90 -7.36
C ILE A 5 -19.83 3.84 -6.34
N PHE A 6 -19.30 4.96 -6.82
CA PHE A 6 -18.62 5.96 -6.01
C PHE A 6 -19.06 7.36 -6.45
N GLY A 7 -20.07 7.91 -5.76
CA GLY A 7 -20.81 9.08 -6.25
C GLY A 7 -21.53 8.76 -7.56
N GLU A 8 -21.30 9.58 -8.59
CA GLU A 8 -21.76 9.39 -9.97
C GLU A 8 -20.88 8.43 -10.77
N THR A 9 -19.69 8.09 -10.27
CA THR A 9 -18.75 7.19 -10.96
C THR A 9 -19.11 5.72 -10.75
N ILE A 10 -19.15 4.97 -11.85
CA ILE A 10 -19.20 3.50 -11.84
C ILE A 10 -17.87 2.99 -12.39
N ARG A 11 -17.12 2.24 -11.58
CA ARG A 11 -15.78 1.75 -11.94
C ARG A 11 -15.69 0.24 -11.81
N ALA A 12 -15.32 -0.44 -12.89
CA ALA A 12 -14.93 -1.85 -12.83
C ALA A 12 -13.51 -1.97 -12.22
N PRO A 13 -13.21 -3.04 -11.45
CA PRO A 13 -11.90 -3.22 -10.87
C PRO A 13 -10.89 -3.77 -11.88
N ASP A 14 -9.64 -3.36 -11.72
CA ASP A 14 -8.51 -4.19 -12.14
C ASP A 14 -8.39 -5.37 -11.17
N VAL A 15 -8.24 -6.58 -11.70
CA VAL A 15 -8.18 -7.80 -10.90
C VAL A 15 -6.75 -8.30 -10.82
N ARG A 16 -6.26 -8.54 -9.61
CA ARG A 16 -5.04 -9.33 -9.40
C ARG A 16 -5.43 -10.78 -9.17
N ASN A 17 -4.90 -11.69 -9.97
CA ASN A 17 -5.08 -13.12 -9.78
C ASN A 17 -3.81 -13.79 -9.22
N LEU A 18 -3.92 -15.03 -8.77
CA LEU A 18 -2.84 -15.82 -8.20
C LEU A 18 -1.64 -15.90 -9.15
N TYR A 19 -1.89 -16.09 -10.44
CA TYR A 19 -0.82 -16.26 -11.42
C TYR A 19 -0.05 -14.98 -11.72
N ASP A 20 -0.60 -13.81 -11.39
CA ASP A 20 0.12 -12.53 -11.43
C ASP A 20 1.11 -12.33 -10.26
N MET A 21 1.08 -13.25 -9.28
CA MET A 21 1.82 -13.17 -8.02
C MET A 21 2.76 -14.36 -7.78
N LYS A 22 3.00 -15.22 -8.78
CA LYS A 22 3.79 -16.45 -8.63
C LYS A 22 5.17 -16.20 -8.03
N GLU A 23 5.81 -15.11 -8.42
CA GLU A 23 7.16 -14.75 -8.02
C GLU A 23 7.24 -14.18 -6.60
N VAL A 24 6.11 -13.96 -5.91
CA VAL A 24 6.10 -13.29 -4.61
C VAL A 24 5.39 -14.10 -3.51
N ILE A 25 5.17 -15.40 -3.73
CA ILE A 25 4.49 -16.30 -2.78
C ILE A 25 5.54 -17.14 -2.05
N ALA A 26 5.44 -17.27 -0.74
CA ALA A 26 6.37 -18.09 0.05
C ALA A 26 6.25 -19.58 -0.26
N ASP A 27 5.01 -20.10 -0.31
CA ASP A 27 4.72 -21.53 -0.47
C ASP A 27 4.64 -21.94 -1.95
N GLN A 28 5.81 -22.26 -2.51
CA GLN A 28 5.94 -22.63 -3.92
C GLN A 28 5.40 -24.04 -4.22
N ASP A 29 5.36 -24.95 -3.24
CA ASP A 29 4.80 -26.29 -3.43
C ASP A 29 3.27 -26.23 -3.53
N TRP A 30 2.62 -25.45 -2.66
CA TRP A 30 1.20 -25.15 -2.77
C TRP A 30 0.84 -24.47 -4.09
N LEU A 31 1.66 -23.50 -4.52
CA LEU A 31 1.44 -22.76 -5.76
C LEU A 31 1.43 -23.67 -7.01
N GLN A 32 2.27 -24.72 -7.04
CA GLN A 32 2.36 -25.64 -8.19
C GLN A 32 1.10 -26.47 -8.41
N ILE A 33 0.33 -26.72 -7.36
CA ILE A 33 -0.86 -27.58 -7.39
C ILE A 33 -2.19 -26.80 -7.34
N THR A 34 -2.11 -25.47 -7.26
CA THR A 34 -3.29 -24.62 -7.09
C THR A 34 -3.67 -23.93 -8.39
N ASP A 35 -4.94 -24.04 -8.76
CA ASP A 35 -5.50 -23.35 -9.93
C ASP A 35 -5.56 -21.83 -9.74
N ASN A 36 -5.56 -21.09 -10.84
CA ASN A 36 -5.63 -19.62 -10.78
C ASN A 36 -6.98 -19.14 -10.24
N PHE A 37 -6.95 -18.15 -9.35
CA PHE A 37 -8.14 -17.48 -8.83
C PHE A 37 -7.86 -16.01 -8.52
N ASP A 38 -8.91 -15.20 -8.40
CA ASP A 38 -8.80 -13.78 -8.05
C ASP A 38 -8.35 -13.61 -6.60
N LEU A 39 -7.36 -12.75 -6.38
CA LEU A 39 -6.84 -12.42 -5.06
C LEU A 39 -7.43 -11.10 -4.55
N TYR A 40 -7.33 -10.03 -5.33
CA TYR A 40 -7.82 -8.72 -4.91
C TYR A 40 -8.18 -7.81 -6.08
N TYR A 41 -8.93 -6.76 -5.76
CA TYR A 41 -9.59 -5.89 -6.72
C TYR A 41 -9.18 -4.44 -6.47
N MET A 42 -8.74 -3.74 -7.53
CA MET A 42 -8.27 -2.37 -7.45
C MET A 42 -9.16 -1.47 -8.31
N TYR A 43 -9.76 -0.46 -7.70
CA TYR A 43 -10.55 0.57 -8.36
C TYR A 43 -9.72 1.84 -8.41
N ARG A 44 -9.14 2.12 -9.57
CA ARG A 44 -8.21 3.24 -9.77
C ARG A 44 -8.93 4.50 -10.22
N GLU A 45 -8.41 5.65 -9.81
CA GLU A 45 -8.88 6.98 -10.21
C GLU A 45 -10.39 7.13 -10.01
N LEU A 46 -10.81 6.97 -8.75
CA LEU A 46 -12.17 7.18 -8.29
C LEU A 46 -12.37 8.65 -7.91
N ALA A 47 -13.42 9.25 -8.46
CA ALA A 47 -13.91 10.57 -8.11
C ALA A 47 -15.44 10.50 -7.98
N ARG A 48 -16.06 11.27 -7.10
CA ARG A 48 -17.52 11.27 -6.91
C ARG A 48 -18.24 11.90 -8.09
N ASP A 49 -17.63 12.88 -8.75
CA ASP A 49 -18.15 13.52 -9.95
C ASP A 49 -17.00 14.01 -10.86
N GLU A 50 -17.35 14.63 -11.99
CA GLU A 50 -16.38 15.13 -12.97
C GLU A 50 -15.59 16.35 -12.45
N GLU A 51 -16.13 17.11 -11.49
CA GLU A 51 -15.45 18.26 -10.88
C GLU A 51 -14.30 17.79 -10.01
N ASP A 52 -14.56 16.83 -9.12
CA ASP A 52 -13.54 16.16 -8.32
C ASP A 52 -12.46 15.56 -9.21
N LEU A 53 -12.86 14.84 -10.27
CA LEU A 53 -11.92 14.22 -11.20
C LEU A 53 -11.01 15.25 -11.87
N ARG A 54 -11.57 16.38 -12.29
CA ARG A 54 -10.81 17.48 -12.89
C ARG A 54 -9.81 18.06 -11.89
N LEU A 55 -10.25 18.34 -10.67
CA LEU A 55 -9.40 18.90 -9.61
C LEU A 55 -8.23 17.95 -9.26
N MET A 56 -8.52 16.67 -9.10
CA MET A 56 -7.53 15.62 -8.86
C MET A 56 -6.46 15.57 -9.96
N ARG A 57 -6.89 15.59 -11.22
CA ARG A 57 -5.99 15.58 -12.39
C ARG A 57 -5.16 16.86 -12.49
N GLU A 58 -5.75 18.02 -12.23
CA GLU A 58 -5.03 19.31 -12.20
C GLU A 58 -3.92 19.29 -11.14
N PHE A 59 -4.25 18.83 -9.93
CA PHE A 59 -3.26 18.70 -8.86
C PHE A 59 -2.26 17.59 -9.12
N GLY A 60 -2.58 16.57 -9.93
CA GLY A 60 -1.68 15.44 -10.21
C GLY A 60 -1.73 14.36 -9.12
N LEU A 61 -2.90 14.17 -8.53
CA LEU A 61 -3.19 13.14 -7.53
C LEU A 61 -4.28 12.21 -8.07
N ARG A 62 -4.34 11.01 -7.51
CA ARG A 62 -5.47 10.10 -7.70
C ARG A 62 -5.85 9.45 -6.38
N TYR A 63 -7.12 9.09 -6.31
CA TYR A 63 -7.69 8.32 -5.22
C TYR A 63 -8.05 6.93 -5.75
N ASP A 64 -7.62 5.90 -5.04
CA ASP A 64 -7.87 4.51 -5.40
C ASP A 64 -8.53 3.78 -4.21
N ILE A 65 -9.28 2.71 -4.49
CA ILE A 65 -9.77 1.76 -3.49
C ILE A 65 -9.25 0.37 -3.85
N THR A 66 -8.76 -0.36 -2.85
CA THR A 66 -8.39 -1.78 -2.97
C THR A 66 -9.23 -2.62 -2.02
N VAL A 67 -9.77 -3.73 -2.54
CA VAL A 67 -10.54 -4.72 -1.78
C VAL A 67 -9.80 -6.05 -1.81
N ILE A 68 -9.49 -6.57 -0.64
CA ILE A 68 -8.76 -7.84 -0.43
C ILE A 68 -9.67 -8.79 0.37
N PRO A 69 -10.44 -9.67 -0.29
CA PRO A 69 -11.16 -10.73 0.39
C PRO A 69 -10.22 -11.64 1.19
N PRO A 70 -10.72 -12.34 2.22
CA PRO A 70 -9.91 -13.29 2.97
C PRO A 70 -9.54 -14.48 2.08
N ALA A 71 -8.26 -14.82 2.07
CA ALA A 71 -7.74 -16.01 1.41
C ALA A 71 -6.38 -16.39 2.02
N ARG A 72 -5.90 -17.58 1.65
CA ARG A 72 -4.57 -18.08 1.99
C ARG A 72 -3.77 -18.37 0.72
N LEU A 73 -2.46 -18.14 0.81
CA LEU A 73 -1.47 -18.46 -0.21
C LEU A 73 -0.60 -19.60 0.32
N GLY A 74 -1.20 -20.79 0.46
CA GLY A 74 -0.63 -21.90 1.25
C GLY A 74 -0.70 -21.57 2.74
N ASN A 75 0.45 -21.57 3.42
CA ASN A 75 0.54 -21.14 4.83
C ASN A 75 0.66 -19.61 5.01
N GLU A 76 0.79 -18.86 3.92
CA GLU A 76 0.90 -17.40 3.93
C GLU A 76 -0.48 -16.73 3.90
N TYR A 77 -0.64 -15.62 4.62
CA TYR A 77 -1.84 -14.79 4.51
C TYR A 77 -1.91 -14.07 3.16
N ILE A 78 -3.11 -13.85 2.63
CA ILE A 78 -3.28 -13.07 1.40
C ILE A 78 -2.70 -11.66 1.55
N LYS A 79 -2.03 -11.20 0.50
CA LYS A 79 -1.38 -9.90 0.45
C LYS A 79 -1.39 -9.29 -0.94
N THR A 80 -1.05 -8.01 -1.03
CA THR A 80 -0.75 -7.36 -2.30
C THR A 80 0.61 -7.84 -2.85
N ALA A 81 0.83 -7.65 -4.16
CA ALA A 81 2.09 -8.02 -4.81
C ALA A 81 3.32 -7.30 -4.23
N GLY A 82 3.12 -6.10 -3.68
CA GLY A 82 4.19 -5.23 -3.20
C GLY A 82 4.91 -4.47 -4.30
N HIS A 83 5.32 -3.23 -4.02
CA HIS A 83 6.09 -2.43 -4.97
C HIS A 83 6.79 -1.25 -4.30
N TYR A 84 7.70 -0.62 -5.06
CA TYR A 84 8.31 0.66 -4.74
C TYR A 84 7.80 1.76 -5.66
N HIS A 85 8.00 3.01 -5.26
CA HIS A 85 7.76 4.19 -6.10
C HIS A 85 9.07 4.71 -6.71
N PRO A 86 9.04 5.30 -7.91
CA PRO A 86 10.19 6.01 -8.44
C PRO A 86 10.47 7.29 -7.65
N ARG A 87 11.69 7.82 -7.84
CA ARG A 87 12.07 9.15 -7.35
C ARG A 87 11.10 10.22 -7.85
N ALA A 88 10.67 11.09 -6.95
CA ALA A 88 9.89 12.26 -7.33
C ALA A 88 10.79 13.23 -8.14
N PRO A 89 10.29 13.84 -9.22
CA PRO A 89 11.05 14.83 -9.99
C PRO A 89 11.54 15.95 -9.08
N ARG A 90 12.83 16.28 -9.18
CA ARG A 90 13.50 17.32 -8.36
C ARG A 90 13.64 16.97 -6.87
N ALA A 91 13.32 15.75 -6.46
CA ALA A 91 13.61 15.23 -5.13
C ALA A 91 14.66 14.12 -5.20
N GLU A 92 15.43 13.96 -4.12
CA GLU A 92 16.35 12.82 -3.94
C GLU A 92 15.65 11.57 -3.39
N VAL A 93 14.34 11.66 -3.14
CA VAL A 93 13.52 10.62 -2.49
C VAL A 93 12.33 10.20 -3.37
N SER A 94 11.77 9.01 -3.15
CA SER A 94 10.58 8.53 -3.88
C SER A 94 9.28 9.27 -3.55
N TYR A 95 8.27 9.10 -4.41
CA TYR A 95 6.91 9.51 -4.07
C TYR A 95 6.40 8.72 -2.85
N PRO A 96 5.78 9.39 -1.86
CA PRO A 96 5.08 8.72 -0.77
C PRO A 96 3.63 8.41 -1.15
N GLU A 97 2.92 7.76 -0.23
CA GLU A 97 1.50 7.43 -0.36
C GLU A 97 0.82 7.45 1.00
N VAL A 98 -0.48 7.74 1.03
CA VAL A 98 -1.29 7.70 2.24
C VAL A 98 -2.48 6.77 2.03
N TYR A 99 -2.68 5.85 2.97
CA TYR A 99 -3.78 4.89 3.00
C TYR A 99 -4.75 5.23 4.14
N GLN A 100 -6.01 4.83 3.97
CA GLN A 100 -6.96 4.67 5.06
C GLN A 100 -7.62 3.30 4.97
N VAL A 101 -7.78 2.63 6.11
CA VAL A 101 -8.58 1.40 6.18
C VAL A 101 -10.06 1.80 6.29
N LEU A 102 -10.87 1.39 5.32
CA LEU A 102 -12.30 1.69 5.26
C LEU A 102 -13.15 0.61 5.95
N GLU A 103 -12.73 -0.65 5.81
CA GLU A 103 -13.39 -1.82 6.39
C GLU A 103 -12.34 -2.91 6.71
N GLY A 104 -12.49 -3.62 7.82
CA GLY A 104 -11.59 -4.70 8.24
C GLY A 104 -10.31 -4.20 8.92
N GLU A 105 -9.28 -5.04 8.86
CA GLU A 105 -7.97 -4.82 9.48
C GLU A 105 -6.87 -5.11 8.46
N ALA A 106 -5.80 -4.31 8.50
CA ALA A 106 -4.66 -4.41 7.61
C ALA A 106 -3.36 -4.54 8.39
N VAL A 107 -2.45 -5.37 7.87
CA VAL A 107 -1.05 -5.35 8.27
C VAL A 107 -0.23 -4.80 7.11
N TYR A 108 0.38 -3.64 7.32
CA TYR A 108 1.28 -3.01 6.34
C TYR A 108 2.72 -3.40 6.67
N LEU A 109 3.37 -4.10 5.74
CA LEU A 109 4.80 -4.38 5.77
C LEU A 109 5.51 -3.37 4.86
N LEU A 110 6.30 -2.49 5.46
CA LEU A 110 7.11 -1.51 4.77
C LEU A 110 8.58 -1.89 4.88
N GLN A 111 9.34 -1.69 3.82
CA GLN A 111 10.77 -1.97 3.83
C GLN A 111 11.56 -0.97 3.00
N ARG A 112 12.77 -0.66 3.44
CA ARG A 112 13.75 0.11 2.66
C ARG A 112 14.96 -0.77 2.38
N VAL A 113 15.48 -0.73 1.16
CA VAL A 113 16.54 -1.66 0.71
C VAL A 113 17.68 -0.93 0.01
N GLU A 114 18.85 -1.54 0.05
CA GLU A 114 19.99 -1.24 -0.80
C GLU A 114 20.47 -2.54 -1.46
N GLY A 115 20.08 -2.77 -2.71
CA GLY A 115 20.30 -4.05 -3.37
C GLY A 115 19.56 -5.19 -2.66
N SER A 116 20.29 -6.21 -2.21
CA SER A 116 19.76 -7.35 -1.45
C SER A 116 19.75 -7.13 0.06
N LYS A 117 20.29 -6.01 0.55
CA LYS A 117 20.32 -5.68 1.97
C LYS A 117 19.08 -4.89 2.34
N VAL A 118 18.33 -5.36 3.34
CA VAL A 118 17.22 -4.60 3.92
C VAL A 118 17.78 -3.68 4.99
N LEU A 119 17.49 -2.38 4.88
CA LEU A 119 18.00 -1.33 5.77
C LEU A 119 17.04 -1.04 6.92
N ASP A 120 15.74 -1.19 6.70
CA ASP A 120 14.70 -1.02 7.72
C ASP A 120 13.47 -1.84 7.33
N VAL A 121 12.79 -2.39 8.33
CA VAL A 121 11.49 -3.05 8.19
C VAL A 121 10.56 -2.46 9.22
N VAL A 122 9.41 -1.98 8.76
CA VAL A 122 8.36 -1.43 9.60
C VAL A 122 7.09 -2.23 9.39
N VAL A 123 6.45 -2.60 10.48
CA VAL A 123 5.09 -3.15 10.46
C VAL A 123 4.15 -2.17 11.13
N ILE A 124 3.01 -1.91 10.48
CA ILE A 124 1.91 -1.12 11.01
C ILE A 124 0.65 -1.97 10.92
N GLU A 125 0.06 -2.27 12.07
CA GLU A 125 -1.30 -2.81 12.15
C GLU A 125 -2.28 -1.64 12.18
N ALA A 126 -3.34 -1.73 11.38
CA ALA A 126 -4.34 -0.68 11.23
C ALA A 126 -5.73 -1.29 11.12
N GLU A 127 -6.71 -0.67 11.75
CA GLU A 127 -8.12 -1.01 11.69
C GLU A 127 -8.94 0.10 11.04
N LYS A 128 -10.25 -0.14 10.87
CA LYS A 128 -11.15 0.83 10.25
C LYS A 128 -11.01 2.24 10.83
N GLY A 129 -10.75 3.21 9.96
CA GLY A 129 -10.60 4.63 10.29
C GLY A 129 -9.13 5.07 10.37
N ASP A 130 -8.21 4.14 10.61
CA ASP A 130 -6.78 4.42 10.71
C ASP A 130 -6.21 4.89 9.38
N VAL A 131 -5.26 5.83 9.49
CA VAL A 131 -4.49 6.37 8.37
C VAL A 131 -3.06 5.87 8.44
N VAL A 132 -2.52 5.38 7.33
CA VAL A 132 -1.16 4.84 7.24
C VAL A 132 -0.38 5.59 6.18
N LEU A 133 0.84 6.03 6.52
CA LEU A 133 1.76 6.62 5.57
C LEU A 133 2.74 5.57 5.06
N VAL A 134 2.95 5.55 3.74
CA VAL A 134 4.14 4.96 3.14
C VAL A 134 5.15 6.10 2.92
N PRO A 135 6.25 6.15 3.68
CA PRO A 135 7.25 7.18 3.52
C PRO A 135 8.04 7.01 2.21
N PRO A 136 8.72 8.07 1.75
CA PRO A 136 9.64 7.96 0.63
C PRO A 136 10.68 6.85 0.82
N ASP A 137 11.05 6.21 -0.28
CA ASP A 137 12.02 5.12 -0.44
C ASP A 137 11.63 3.76 0.16
N TYR A 138 10.41 3.65 0.74
CA TYR A 138 9.90 2.38 1.24
C TYR A 138 9.06 1.68 0.18
N GLY A 139 9.34 0.39 -0.01
CA GLY A 139 8.41 -0.53 -0.65
C GLY A 139 7.35 -0.94 0.37
N HIS A 140 6.15 -1.23 -0.09
CA HIS A 140 5.04 -1.54 0.79
C HIS A 140 4.22 -2.73 0.29
N ILE A 141 3.78 -3.56 1.23
CA ILE A 141 2.89 -4.71 1.03
C ILE A 141 1.78 -4.58 2.07
N THR A 142 0.53 -4.79 1.65
CA THR A 142 -0.61 -4.87 2.56
C THR A 142 -1.08 -6.29 2.64
N ILE A 143 -1.29 -6.78 3.86
CA ILE A 143 -1.65 -8.16 4.16
C ILE A 143 -3.01 -8.14 4.87
N ASN A 144 -3.94 -8.97 4.41
CA ASN A 144 -5.17 -9.24 5.13
C ASN A 144 -5.01 -10.55 5.89
N ARG A 145 -4.86 -10.45 7.22
CA ARG A 145 -4.75 -11.62 8.10
C ARG A 145 -6.09 -12.11 8.67
N ALA A 146 -7.16 -11.36 8.44
CA ALA A 146 -8.46 -11.64 8.99
C ALA A 146 -9.26 -12.61 8.10
N GLU A 147 -10.29 -13.22 8.67
CA GLU A 147 -11.27 -14.03 7.94
C GLU A 147 -12.40 -13.15 7.33
N THR A 148 -12.20 -11.84 7.29
CA THR A 148 -13.13 -10.84 6.74
C THR A 148 -12.46 -10.04 5.63
N THR A 149 -13.27 -9.42 4.79
CA THR A 149 -12.75 -8.58 3.70
C THR A 149 -12.09 -7.32 4.26
N LEU A 150 -10.87 -7.05 3.81
CA LEU A 150 -10.19 -5.78 3.99
C LEU A 150 -10.53 -4.85 2.81
N LYS A 151 -10.97 -3.64 3.11
CA LYS A 151 -11.12 -2.56 2.13
C LYS A 151 -10.33 -1.35 2.60
N MET A 152 -9.49 -0.83 1.73
CA MET A 152 -8.68 0.35 1.99
C MET A 152 -8.75 1.31 0.82
N ALA A 153 -8.52 2.58 1.10
CA ALA A 153 -8.33 3.61 0.11
C ALA A 153 -6.95 4.21 0.21
N ASN A 154 -6.52 4.88 -0.87
CA ASN A 154 -5.27 5.62 -0.87
C ASN A 154 -5.33 6.86 -1.75
N TRP A 155 -4.64 7.91 -1.31
CA TRP A 155 -4.23 9.02 -2.15
C TRP A 155 -2.77 8.86 -2.54
N VAL A 156 -2.49 9.05 -3.83
CA VAL A 156 -1.14 8.89 -4.39
C VAL A 156 -0.92 9.84 -5.56
N CYS A 157 0.34 10.18 -5.85
CA CYS A 157 0.66 10.93 -7.05
C CYS A 157 0.31 10.11 -8.31
N SER A 158 -0.42 10.71 -9.24
CA SER A 158 -0.85 10.05 -10.48
C SER A 158 0.23 10.05 -11.57
N ARG A 159 1.36 10.73 -11.34
CA ARG A 159 2.42 10.98 -12.35
C ARG A 159 3.50 9.90 -12.39
N PHE A 160 3.27 8.74 -11.80
CA PHE A 160 4.23 7.64 -11.81
C PHE A 160 3.58 6.27 -12.03
N SER A 161 4.43 5.30 -12.37
CA SER A 161 4.10 3.88 -12.39
C SER A 161 4.92 3.14 -11.34
N SER A 162 4.28 2.22 -10.63
CA SER A 162 4.89 1.40 -9.58
C SER A 162 6.02 0.51 -10.12
N ILE A 163 7.06 0.33 -9.31
CA ILE A 163 8.23 -0.50 -9.62
C ILE A 163 8.12 -1.82 -8.85
N TYR A 164 7.64 -2.86 -9.53
CA TYR A 164 7.43 -4.20 -8.95
C TYR A 164 8.68 -5.09 -8.94
N GLU A 165 9.64 -4.81 -9.82
CA GLU A 165 10.80 -5.68 -10.06
C GLU A 165 11.60 -6.01 -8.80
N PRO A 166 11.92 -5.05 -7.89
CA PRO A 166 12.70 -5.36 -6.70
C PRO A 166 12.02 -6.40 -5.80
N ILE A 167 10.71 -6.24 -5.55
CA ILE A 167 9.95 -7.20 -4.74
C ILE A 167 9.88 -8.57 -5.42
N ARG A 168 9.59 -8.60 -6.73
CA ARG A 168 9.54 -9.87 -7.52
C ARG A 168 10.88 -10.59 -7.53
N LYS A 169 11.97 -9.86 -7.74
CA LYS A 169 13.33 -10.42 -7.83
C LYS A 169 13.74 -11.14 -6.53
N PHE A 170 13.30 -10.63 -5.39
CA PHE A 170 13.60 -11.20 -4.08
C PHE A 170 12.49 -12.11 -3.55
N GLY A 171 11.56 -12.58 -4.39
CA GLY A 171 10.57 -13.55 -3.93
C GLY A 171 9.46 -12.95 -3.07
N GLY A 172 9.38 -11.63 -2.91
CA GLY A 172 8.45 -10.96 -2.00
C GLY A 172 9.12 -9.91 -1.09
N GLY A 173 8.44 -9.60 0.01
CA GLY A 173 8.91 -8.65 1.00
C GLY A 173 10.05 -9.22 1.87
N ALA A 174 10.64 -8.39 2.73
CA ALA A 174 11.68 -8.79 3.68
C ALA A 174 11.20 -9.87 4.66
N TYR A 175 9.88 -9.92 4.89
CA TYR A 175 9.20 -10.94 5.66
C TYR A 175 7.96 -11.43 4.90
N TYR A 176 7.58 -12.68 5.18
CA TYR A 176 6.27 -13.24 4.87
C TYR A 176 5.47 -13.34 6.17
N LEU A 177 4.18 -13.01 6.14
CA LEU A 177 3.30 -13.23 7.29
C LEU A 177 2.60 -14.58 7.11
N LEU A 178 3.01 -15.56 7.90
CA LEU A 178 2.43 -16.90 7.97
C LEU A 178 1.51 -17.03 9.18
N GLU A 179 0.77 -18.13 9.28
CA GLU A 179 -0.06 -18.44 10.46
C GLU A 179 0.75 -18.45 11.77
N GLU A 180 1.99 -18.94 11.74
CA GLU A 180 2.90 -18.98 12.88
C GLU A 180 3.58 -17.63 13.17
N GLY A 181 3.36 -16.62 12.32
CA GLY A 181 3.91 -15.28 12.45
C GLY A 181 4.85 -14.88 11.30
N PHE A 182 5.68 -13.87 11.55
CA PHE A 182 6.59 -13.35 10.54
C PHE A 182 7.79 -14.27 10.31
N MET A 183 7.97 -14.72 9.06
CA MET A 183 9.12 -15.48 8.61
C MET A 183 10.02 -14.59 7.76
N VAL A 184 11.32 -14.53 8.11
CA VAL A 184 12.34 -13.81 7.33
C VAL A 184 12.41 -14.38 5.93
N ASN A 185 12.41 -13.51 4.91
CA ASN A 185 12.61 -13.93 3.54
C ASN A 185 14.11 -14.20 3.26
N PRO A 186 14.51 -15.46 2.96
CA PRO A 186 15.91 -15.83 2.77
C PRO A 186 16.53 -15.30 1.48
N CYS A 187 15.75 -14.71 0.57
CA CYS A 187 16.28 -14.12 -0.67
C CYS A 187 17.01 -12.79 -0.43
N TYR A 188 16.82 -12.14 0.73
CA TYR A 188 17.58 -10.97 1.13
C TYR A 188 18.84 -11.39 1.91
N SER A 189 19.94 -10.67 1.69
CA SER A 189 21.24 -11.00 2.30
C SER A 189 21.32 -10.63 3.78
N GLU A 190 20.61 -9.58 4.18
CA GLU A 190 20.48 -9.13 5.58
C GLU A 190 19.07 -8.58 5.77
N VAL A 191 18.42 -8.96 6.87
CA VAL A 191 17.08 -8.49 7.26
C VAL A 191 17.11 -8.09 8.74
N PRO A 192 16.88 -6.81 9.08
CA PRO A 192 16.82 -6.35 10.46
C PRO A 192 15.50 -6.78 11.11
N GLU A 193 15.44 -6.73 12.45
CA GLU A 193 14.19 -6.94 13.18
C GLU A 193 13.11 -5.92 12.80
N ILE A 194 11.86 -6.35 12.91
CA ILE A 194 10.70 -5.53 12.62
C ILE A 194 10.58 -4.41 13.65
N ARG A 195 10.42 -3.17 13.19
CA ARG A 195 9.97 -2.06 14.02
C ARG A 195 8.46 -1.91 13.91
N GLU A 196 7.76 -2.06 15.01
CA GLU A 196 6.33 -1.80 15.07
C GLU A 196 6.09 -0.30 15.25
N LEU A 197 5.31 0.29 14.35
CA LEU A 197 4.83 1.65 14.47
C LEU A 197 3.30 1.64 14.52
N SER A 198 2.72 2.59 15.25
CA SER A 198 1.28 2.83 15.20
C SER A 198 0.86 3.46 13.86
N PRO A 199 -0.43 3.52 13.53
CA PRO A 199 -0.97 4.38 12.49
C PRO A 199 -0.51 5.85 12.60
N ALA A 200 -0.61 6.59 11.51
CA ALA A 200 -0.15 7.97 11.43
C ALA A 200 -1.18 8.94 12.02
N ASP A 201 -0.75 9.78 12.97
CA ASP A 201 -1.50 10.97 13.38
C ASP A 201 -1.14 12.13 12.44
N LEU A 202 -2.08 12.44 11.54
CA LEU A 202 -1.97 13.53 10.58
C LEU A 202 -2.85 14.74 10.96
N SER A 203 -3.32 14.82 12.21
CA SER A 203 -4.18 15.92 12.69
C SER A 203 -3.54 17.30 12.48
N LYS A 204 -2.21 17.38 12.58
CA LYS A 204 -1.42 18.61 12.29
C LYS A 204 -1.52 19.09 10.84
N TYR A 205 -1.85 18.19 9.91
CA TYR A 205 -2.06 18.46 8.50
C TYR A 205 -3.55 18.54 8.16
N GLY A 206 -4.42 18.56 9.18
CA GLY A 206 -5.87 18.64 9.03
C GLY A 206 -6.48 17.36 8.46
N ILE A 207 -5.84 16.20 8.69
CA ILE A 207 -6.36 14.87 8.37
C ILE A 207 -6.65 14.20 9.71
N PHE A 208 -7.92 14.01 10.02
CA PHE A 208 -8.36 13.49 11.31
C PHE A 208 -8.77 12.02 11.20
N GLU A 209 -8.49 11.26 12.25
CA GLU A 209 -8.90 9.86 12.35
C GLU A 209 -10.44 9.75 12.28
N GLY A 210 -10.93 8.78 11.50
CA GLY A 210 -12.37 8.55 11.30
C GLY A 210 -13.04 9.47 10.28
N GLU A 211 -12.37 10.53 9.81
CA GLU A 211 -12.82 11.27 8.62
C GLU A 211 -12.41 10.52 7.35
N ASP A 212 -13.32 10.38 6.39
CA ASP A 212 -13.01 9.75 5.11
C ASP A 212 -11.93 10.57 4.39
N ILE A 213 -10.76 9.98 4.16
CA ILE A 213 -9.65 10.69 3.52
C ILE A 213 -10.00 11.15 2.11
N TYR A 214 -11.07 10.63 1.49
CA TYR A 214 -11.58 11.17 0.23
C TYR A 214 -11.99 12.64 0.34
N GLU A 215 -12.51 13.09 1.49
CA GLU A 215 -12.95 14.49 1.69
C GLU A 215 -11.83 15.51 1.51
N LEU A 216 -10.57 15.06 1.56
CA LEU A 216 -9.40 15.87 1.24
C LEU A 216 -9.39 16.35 -0.22
N VAL A 217 -10.26 15.85 -1.09
CA VAL A 217 -10.48 16.45 -2.42
C VAL A 217 -10.88 17.92 -2.31
N ASN A 218 -11.61 18.32 -1.26
CA ASN A 218 -12.02 19.71 -1.03
C ASN A 218 -10.89 20.61 -0.52
N GLU A 219 -9.78 20.02 -0.06
CA GLU A 219 -8.61 20.70 0.47
C GLU A 219 -7.32 20.04 -0.08
N ILE A 220 -7.32 19.74 -1.38
CA ILE A 220 -6.37 18.84 -2.04
C ILE A 220 -4.91 19.30 -1.94
N GLU A 221 -4.68 20.59 -1.76
CA GLU A 221 -3.40 21.20 -1.42
C GLU A 221 -2.76 20.65 -0.14
N LYS A 222 -3.55 20.16 0.84
CA LYS A 222 -3.02 19.48 2.04
C LYS A 222 -2.25 18.21 1.70
N LEU A 223 -2.56 17.60 0.56
CA LEU A 223 -1.88 16.41 0.03
C LEU A 223 -0.63 16.75 -0.79
N GLY A 224 -0.14 18.01 -0.75
CA GLY A 224 1.06 18.44 -1.47
C GLY A 224 2.29 17.57 -1.23
N PHE A 225 2.43 17.02 -0.02
CA PHE A 225 3.52 16.11 0.36
C PHE A 225 3.57 14.82 -0.49
N LEU A 226 2.47 14.42 -1.14
CA LEU A 226 2.44 13.28 -2.05
C LEU A 226 3.15 13.55 -3.38
N LYS A 227 3.37 14.81 -3.74
CA LYS A 227 4.02 15.22 -4.99
C LYS A 227 5.40 15.80 -4.76
N GLU A 228 5.54 16.55 -3.67
CA GLU A 228 6.73 17.34 -3.35
C GLU A 228 7.26 16.95 -1.96
N PRO A 229 7.57 15.66 -1.70
CA PRO A 229 7.91 15.16 -0.37
C PRO A 229 9.11 15.87 0.29
N GLN A 230 10.03 16.41 -0.51
CA GLN A 230 11.20 17.16 -0.03
C GLN A 230 10.82 18.42 0.76
N ASP A 231 9.64 19.00 0.50
CA ASP A 231 9.16 20.22 1.15
C ASP A 231 8.39 19.90 2.46
N PHE A 232 8.15 18.61 2.73
CA PHE A 232 7.38 18.13 3.89
C PHE A 232 8.13 17.01 4.67
N PRO A 233 9.41 17.20 5.04
CA PRO A 233 10.17 16.16 5.74
C PRO A 233 9.57 15.80 7.11
N ASP A 234 8.85 16.73 7.72
CA ASP A 234 8.25 16.59 9.05
C ASP A 234 7.10 15.57 9.08
N VAL A 235 6.41 15.35 7.96
CA VAL A 235 5.33 14.35 7.82
C VAL A 235 5.86 12.93 8.10
N PHE A 236 7.10 12.67 7.71
CA PHE A 236 7.67 11.31 7.72
C PHE A 236 8.65 11.07 8.88
N MET A 237 8.76 11.98 9.85
CA MET A 237 9.76 11.88 10.92
C MET A 237 9.70 10.58 11.72
N LYS A 238 8.51 10.00 11.92
CA LYS A 238 8.34 8.74 12.69
C LYS A 238 9.06 7.54 12.08
N PHE A 239 9.39 7.60 10.79
CA PHE A 239 10.07 6.53 10.07
C PHE A 239 11.60 6.65 10.12
N ARG A 240 12.15 7.76 10.61
CA ARG A 240 13.60 7.95 10.70
C ARG A 240 14.19 6.95 11.69
N VAL A 241 15.13 6.14 11.22
CA VAL A 241 15.99 5.31 12.07
C VAL A 241 17.02 6.24 12.71
N VAL A 242 17.04 6.30 14.05
CA VAL A 242 18.01 7.06 14.84
C VAL A 242 19.28 6.25 15.04
#